data_AF-A0A8H4Q0W0-F1
#
_entry.id   AF-A0A8H4Q0W0-F1
#
_cell.length_a   1.000
_cell.length_b   1.000
_cell.length_c   1.000
_cell.angle_alpha   90.00
_cell.angle_beta   90.00
_cell.angle_gamma   90.00
#
_symmetry.space_group_name_H-M   'P 1'
#
loop_
_entity.id
_entity.type
_entity.pdbx_description
1 polymer ?
#
loop_
_entity_poly.entity_id
_entity_poly.type
_entity_poly.pdbx_seq_one_letter_code
_entity_poly.pdbx_strand_id
1 'polypeptide(L)'
;MGAADPSQTVKVHSPLLVQLIHDRLWSRDHQGDAAPVTRKAVENKRRQLHRRKKEAKRARRVFDEYTSIYKPKPYRPKMLSTGGEANAAGFREDLNNVLCCPDCKEVPPNLVEEFSSGDMVCQSCGVVVGTRIIDTRSEWRTFANDDHGGDDPSRVGGPQDEFVEGQQLSTTVAFSESKAHKALSRTQNNASQDKAQKGLMQAYKEIVSLCEAINMGHNVSNAAKHIFKLVDKYKFMKGKPQEAVIAGCIFIACRQNNVPRTFREIFNLTSVSKKEVGRVFKQLQKFLQKLQDAEGEGTGLNTVTNYENTSVGAEDLCSRYVSQLGFKKQQKISKISRELAERANDISALAGRSPLSVAAACIYMACHLIGEPRSSMPIAKQAGVSDGTVKTAYKHLFAAREQLIKQEWLSDGADMKNIPQVQA
;
A
#
# COMPACT_ATOMS: atom_id res chain seq x y z
N MET A 1 36.37 -41.84 33.50
CA MET A 1 35.65 -43.01 32.92
C MET A 1 34.29 -42.50 32.48
N GLY A 2 33.88 -42.41 31.23
CA GLY A 2 34.48 -42.63 29.93
C GLY A 2 33.69 -41.80 28.91
N ALA A 3 34.35 -41.45 27.81
CA ALA A 3 33.87 -40.58 26.74
C ALA A 3 32.65 -41.15 25.97
N ALA A 4 31.81 -40.25 25.44
CA ALA A 4 30.87 -40.55 24.37
C ALA A 4 31.24 -39.69 23.14
N ASP A 5 31.50 -40.38 22.03
CA ASP A 5 32.01 -39.89 20.75
C ASP A 5 31.11 -38.88 20.02
N PRO A 6 31.68 -37.92 19.29
CA PRO A 6 30.96 -37.02 18.39
C PRO A 6 31.01 -37.56 16.94
N SER A 7 30.13 -38.49 16.55
CA SER A 7 30.03 -38.90 15.14
C SER A 7 28.70 -39.56 14.74
N GLN A 8 27.59 -38.82 14.73
CA GLN A 8 26.44 -39.19 13.89
C GLN A 8 25.86 -37.96 13.18
N THR A 9 26.58 -37.52 12.15
CA THR A 9 26.01 -36.70 11.09
C THR A 9 25.01 -37.54 10.28
N VAL A 10 23.76 -37.10 10.23
CA VAL A 10 22.71 -37.69 9.38
C VAL A 10 23.13 -37.50 7.92
N LYS A 11 23.64 -38.56 7.29
CA LYS A 11 23.95 -38.58 5.86
C LYS A 11 22.64 -38.55 5.08
N VAL A 12 22.36 -37.41 4.44
CA VAL A 12 21.31 -37.27 3.45
C VAL A 12 21.65 -38.21 2.28
N HIS A 13 20.96 -39.35 2.19
CA HIS A 13 21.20 -40.31 1.13
C HIS A 13 20.78 -39.71 -0.21
N SER A 14 21.70 -39.69 -1.18
CA SER A 14 21.39 -39.28 -2.55
C SER A 14 20.30 -40.19 -3.15
N PRO A 15 19.39 -39.67 -3.98
CA PRO A 15 18.30 -40.46 -4.59
C PRO A 15 18.80 -41.70 -5.35
N LEU A 16 20.04 -41.65 -5.85
CA LEU A 16 20.72 -42.76 -6.53
C LEU A 16 21.09 -43.91 -5.58
N LEU A 17 21.41 -43.63 -4.31
CA LEU A 17 21.75 -44.67 -3.35
C LEU A 17 20.51 -45.46 -2.93
N VAL A 18 19.36 -44.79 -2.79
CA VAL A 18 18.07 -45.43 -2.50
C VAL A 18 17.64 -46.31 -3.68
N GLN A 19 17.87 -45.88 -4.93
CA GLN A 19 17.67 -46.71 -6.12
C GLN A 19 18.59 -47.95 -6.16
N LEU A 20 19.87 -47.79 -5.84
CA LEU A 20 20.83 -48.89 -5.82
C LEU A 20 20.53 -49.95 -4.74
N ILE A 21 20.00 -49.54 -3.58
CA ILE A 21 19.59 -50.47 -2.52
C ILE A 21 18.33 -51.24 -2.92
N HIS A 22 17.39 -50.58 -3.60
CA HIS A 22 16.17 -51.24 -4.09
C HIS A 22 16.45 -52.25 -5.21
N ASP A 23 17.41 -51.97 -6.09
CA ASP A 23 17.87 -52.90 -7.13
C ASP A 23 18.63 -54.11 -6.56
N ARG A 24 19.35 -53.93 -5.44
CA ARG A 24 20.07 -55.04 -4.76
C ARG A 24 19.13 -56.03 -4.09
N LEU A 25 18.00 -55.56 -3.55
CA LEU A 25 16.97 -56.42 -2.94
C LEU A 25 16.33 -57.36 -3.98
N TRP A 26 16.27 -56.96 -5.25
CA TRP A 26 15.75 -57.77 -6.36
C TRP A 26 16.78 -58.73 -6.99
N SER A 27 18.04 -58.68 -6.54
CA SER A 27 19.13 -59.55 -7.02
C SER A 27 19.43 -60.74 -6.09
N ARG A 28 18.70 -60.89 -4.98
CA ARG A 28 18.81 -62.11 -4.16
C ARG A 28 18.07 -63.25 -4.85
N ASP A 29 18.80 -64.30 -5.19
CA ASP A 29 18.23 -65.56 -5.65
C ASP A 29 17.28 -66.11 -4.58
N HIS A 30 15.98 -65.92 -4.79
CA HIS A 30 14.98 -66.66 -4.06
C HIS A 30 14.97 -68.11 -4.59
N GLN A 31 15.70 -68.99 -3.90
CA GLN A 31 15.45 -70.42 -3.91
C GLN A 31 14.12 -70.67 -3.19
N GLY A 32 13.02 -70.53 -3.92
CA GLY A 32 11.67 -70.81 -3.44
C GLY A 32 10.71 -70.80 -4.63
N ASP A 33 9.84 -71.80 -4.70
CA ASP A 33 8.92 -72.08 -5.80
C ASP A 33 7.95 -70.91 -6.08
N ALA A 34 8.36 -70.00 -6.96
CA ALA A 34 7.49 -68.99 -7.54
C ALA A 34 7.00 -69.46 -8.91
N ALA A 35 5.67 -69.45 -9.09
CA ALA A 35 4.97 -69.91 -10.29
C ALA A 35 5.59 -69.38 -11.62
N PRO A 36 5.58 -70.17 -12.70
CA PRO A 36 6.33 -69.87 -13.94
C PRO A 36 5.98 -68.53 -14.61
N VAL A 37 4.79 -67.97 -14.31
CA VAL A 37 4.31 -66.69 -14.84
C VAL A 37 5.07 -65.50 -14.25
N THR A 38 5.47 -65.55 -12.97
CA THR A 38 6.17 -64.44 -12.31
C THR A 38 7.65 -64.38 -12.70
N ARG A 39 8.31 -65.53 -12.88
CA ARG A 39 9.70 -65.60 -13.41
C ARG A 39 9.79 -64.99 -14.80
N LYS A 40 8.86 -65.33 -15.71
CA LYS A 40 8.85 -64.81 -17.09
C LYS A 40 8.58 -63.29 -17.14
N ALA A 41 7.73 -62.78 -16.25
CA ALA A 41 7.48 -61.33 -16.11
C ALA A 41 8.72 -60.57 -15.61
N VAL A 42 9.45 -61.13 -14.63
CA VAL A 42 10.71 -60.56 -14.13
C VAL A 42 11.79 -60.57 -15.21
N GLU A 43 11.91 -61.65 -15.96
CA GLU A 43 12.87 -61.76 -17.07
C GLU A 43 12.58 -60.75 -18.19
N ASN A 44 11.30 -60.59 -18.56
CA ASN A 44 10.88 -59.60 -19.55
C ASN A 44 11.16 -58.17 -19.09
N LYS A 45 10.90 -57.86 -17.82
CA LYS A 45 11.18 -56.53 -17.24
C LYS A 45 12.68 -56.25 -17.18
N ARG A 46 13.50 -57.27 -16.92
CA ARG A 46 14.97 -57.19 -16.95
C ARG A 46 15.49 -56.93 -18.37
N ARG A 47 14.94 -57.61 -19.39
CA ARG A 47 15.25 -57.36 -20.81
C ARG A 47 14.84 -55.95 -21.25
N GLN A 48 13.67 -55.46 -20.81
CA GLN A 48 13.18 -54.12 -21.10
C GLN A 48 14.08 -53.03 -20.49
N LEU A 49 14.51 -53.19 -19.24
CA LEU A 49 15.47 -52.30 -18.58
C LEU A 49 16.81 -52.26 -19.30
N HIS A 50 17.32 -53.43 -19.73
CA HIS A 50 18.55 -53.51 -20.49
C HIS A 50 18.46 -52.80 -21.84
N ARG A 51 17.30 -52.88 -22.52
CA ARG A 51 17.03 -52.18 -23.78
C ARG A 51 16.98 -50.66 -23.59
N ARG A 52 16.25 -50.17 -22.57
CA ARG A 52 16.20 -48.73 -22.21
C ARG A 52 17.58 -48.18 -21.86
N LYS A 53 18.42 -48.96 -21.16
CA LYS A 53 19.80 -48.55 -20.83
C LYS A 53 20.68 -48.46 -22.09
N LYS A 54 20.46 -49.32 -23.08
CA LYS A 54 21.15 -49.30 -24.38
C LYS A 54 20.68 -48.14 -25.26
N GLU A 55 19.37 -47.86 -25.28
CA GLU A 55 18.77 -46.70 -25.95
C GLU A 55 19.25 -45.38 -25.33
N ALA A 56 19.28 -45.26 -23.98
CA ALA A 56 19.80 -44.07 -23.31
C ALA A 56 21.30 -43.84 -23.58
N LYS A 57 22.11 -44.92 -23.68
CA LYS A 57 23.52 -44.81 -24.13
C LYS A 57 23.64 -44.40 -25.60
N ARG A 58 22.74 -44.87 -26.48
CA ARG A 58 22.69 -44.42 -27.88
C ARG A 58 22.25 -42.96 -27.99
N ALA A 59 21.21 -42.53 -27.27
CA ALA A 59 20.76 -41.16 -27.23
C ALA A 59 21.87 -40.20 -26.73
N ARG A 60 22.67 -40.63 -25.75
CA ARG A 60 23.86 -39.88 -25.31
C ARG A 60 24.97 -39.81 -26.36
N ARG A 61 25.14 -40.85 -27.19
CA ARG A 61 26.12 -40.82 -28.31
C ARG A 61 25.63 -39.99 -29.50
N VAL A 62 24.33 -40.03 -29.80
CA VAL A 62 23.73 -39.25 -30.90
C VAL A 62 23.81 -37.74 -30.63
N PHE A 63 23.96 -37.32 -29.36
CA PHE A 63 24.16 -35.92 -29.00
C PHE A 63 25.63 -35.45 -29.07
N ASP A 64 26.59 -36.34 -29.37
CA ASP A 64 28.02 -36.03 -29.20
C ASP A 64 28.92 -36.43 -30.38
N GLU A 65 28.38 -36.52 -31.60
CA GLU A 65 29.19 -36.75 -32.80
C GLU A 65 28.87 -35.75 -33.93
N TYR A 66 29.73 -34.74 -34.02
CA TYR A 66 30.23 -34.18 -35.28
C TYR A 66 29.31 -33.33 -36.18
N THR A 67 28.56 -32.37 -35.63
CA THR A 67 28.22 -31.10 -36.35
C THR A 67 27.82 -30.01 -35.36
N SER A 68 28.78 -29.52 -34.58
CA SER A 68 28.64 -28.24 -33.88
C SER A 68 29.85 -27.39 -34.20
N ILE A 69 29.67 -26.45 -35.12
CA ILE A 69 30.63 -25.39 -35.46
C ILE A 69 30.73 -24.37 -34.30
N TYR A 70 29.91 -24.50 -33.26
CA TYR A 70 29.92 -23.66 -32.08
C TYR A 70 30.03 -24.51 -30.82
N LYS A 71 31.26 -24.77 -30.36
CA LYS A 71 31.46 -25.14 -28.96
C LYS A 71 31.19 -23.87 -28.14
N PRO A 72 30.08 -23.73 -27.39
CA PRO A 72 29.99 -22.64 -26.44
C PRO A 72 31.16 -22.79 -25.49
N LYS A 73 32.02 -21.76 -25.41
CA LYS A 73 33.03 -21.71 -24.34
C LYS A 73 32.26 -21.92 -23.03
N PRO A 74 32.62 -22.90 -22.20
CA PRO A 74 31.95 -23.06 -20.92
C PRO A 74 32.07 -21.72 -20.19
N TYR A 75 30.93 -21.10 -19.88
CA TYR A 75 30.91 -19.93 -19.03
C TYR A 75 31.53 -20.37 -17.71
N ARG A 76 32.79 -19.97 -17.49
CA ARG A 76 33.34 -19.97 -16.15
C ARG A 76 32.66 -18.78 -15.48
N PRO A 77 31.74 -18.98 -14.52
CA PRO A 77 31.40 -17.89 -13.64
C PRO A 77 32.74 -17.38 -13.11
N LYS A 78 33.00 -16.07 -13.27
CA LYS A 78 34.01 -15.40 -12.45
C LYS A 78 33.46 -15.44 -11.03
N MET A 79 33.52 -16.61 -10.40
CA MET A 79 33.40 -16.71 -8.96
C MET A 79 34.58 -15.89 -8.45
N LEU A 80 34.28 -14.82 -7.71
CA LEU A 80 35.30 -14.08 -6.98
C LEU A 80 36.21 -15.09 -6.28
N SER A 81 37.52 -14.85 -6.35
CA SER A 81 38.52 -15.64 -5.65
C SER A 81 38.11 -15.85 -4.20
N THR A 82 38.07 -17.09 -3.74
CA THR A 82 37.85 -17.48 -2.33
C THR A 82 39.10 -17.19 -1.48
N GLY A 83 39.65 -16.00 -1.62
CA GLY A 83 40.91 -15.57 -1.04
C GLY A 83 41.02 -14.07 -1.14
N GLY A 84 40.33 -13.39 -0.23
CA GLY A 84 40.28 -11.95 -0.09
C GLY A 84 39.18 -11.62 0.90
N GLU A 85 39.53 -10.94 1.98
CA GLU A 85 38.64 -10.50 3.04
C GLU A 85 37.60 -9.50 2.47
N ALA A 86 36.61 -10.03 1.76
CA ALA A 86 35.53 -9.25 1.19
C ALA A 86 34.41 -9.17 2.24
N ASN A 87 34.47 -8.06 2.99
CA ASN A 87 33.36 -7.33 3.58
C ASN A 87 31.99 -8.02 3.53
N ALA A 88 31.39 -8.19 4.71
CA ALA A 88 29.97 -8.43 4.94
C ALA A 88 29.06 -7.27 4.48
N ALA A 89 29.41 -6.58 3.38
CA ALA A 89 28.53 -5.64 2.72
C ALA A 89 27.60 -6.46 1.82
N GLY A 90 26.30 -6.42 2.13
CA GLY A 90 25.29 -6.94 1.21
C GLY A 90 25.47 -6.35 -0.19
N PHE A 91 24.97 -7.05 -1.20
CA PHE A 91 24.96 -6.58 -2.59
C PHE A 91 24.56 -5.09 -2.64
N ARG A 92 25.47 -4.25 -3.13
CA ARG A 92 25.19 -2.85 -3.46
C ARG A 92 25.17 -2.76 -4.97
N GLU A 93 24.13 -2.16 -5.51
CA GLU A 93 24.08 -1.87 -6.94
C GLU A 93 25.20 -0.87 -7.28
N ASP A 94 26.07 -1.25 -8.22
CA ASP A 94 27.07 -0.33 -8.77
C ASP A 94 26.35 0.70 -9.67
N LEU A 95 25.93 1.81 -9.05
CA LEU A 95 25.29 2.96 -9.74
C LEU A 95 26.21 3.65 -10.77
N ASN A 96 27.48 3.25 -10.85
CA ASN A 96 28.45 3.74 -11.84
C ASN A 96 28.35 3.01 -13.19
N ASN A 97 27.52 1.98 -13.33
CA ASN A 97 27.37 1.27 -14.60
C ASN A 97 26.36 1.99 -15.51
N VAL A 98 26.81 3.06 -16.17
CA VAL A 98 26.01 3.78 -17.16
C VAL A 98 26.07 3.02 -18.49
N LEU A 99 24.93 2.44 -18.90
CA LEU A 99 24.76 1.90 -20.24
C LEU A 99 24.95 3.03 -21.26
N CYS A 100 25.98 2.93 -22.11
CA CYS A 100 26.29 3.91 -23.14
C CYS A 100 26.54 3.21 -24.48
N CYS A 101 26.26 3.93 -25.57
CA CYS A 101 26.57 3.45 -26.91
C CYS A 101 28.10 3.41 -27.11
N PRO A 102 28.68 2.30 -27.62
CA PRO A 102 30.12 2.18 -27.85
C PRO A 102 30.65 3.18 -28.88
N ASP A 103 29.82 3.62 -29.82
CA ASP A 103 30.23 4.46 -30.95
C ASP A 103 30.01 5.95 -30.66
N CYS A 104 28.83 6.35 -30.14
CA CYS A 104 28.53 7.76 -29.89
C CYS A 104 29.14 8.29 -28.59
N LYS A 105 29.18 7.46 -27.53
CA LYS A 105 29.63 7.84 -26.18
C LYS A 105 29.11 9.20 -25.67
N GLU A 106 27.87 9.53 -26.03
CA GLU A 106 27.20 10.77 -25.62
C GLU A 106 26.81 10.71 -24.13
N VAL A 107 26.88 11.87 -23.44
CA VAL A 107 26.44 12.04 -22.05
C VAL A 107 25.47 13.23 -22.00
N PRO A 108 24.18 13.04 -21.63
CA PRO A 108 23.52 11.77 -21.27
C PRO A 108 23.34 10.80 -22.46
N PRO A 109 23.39 9.48 -22.23
CA PRO A 109 23.28 8.49 -23.30
C PRO A 109 21.86 8.48 -23.92
N ASN A 110 21.78 8.69 -25.22
CA ASN A 110 20.51 8.67 -25.95
C ASN A 110 20.13 7.25 -26.39
N LEU A 111 19.65 6.45 -25.44
CA LEU A 111 19.20 5.07 -25.64
C LEU A 111 17.68 5.00 -25.52
N VAL A 112 17.05 4.35 -26.49
CA VAL A 112 15.60 4.14 -26.57
C VAL A 112 15.32 2.63 -26.58
N GLU A 113 14.32 2.22 -25.80
CA GLU A 113 13.87 0.83 -25.76
C GLU A 113 12.83 0.59 -26.87
N GLU A 114 13.18 -0.25 -27.84
CA GLU A 114 12.27 -0.70 -28.89
C GLU A 114 11.60 -2.01 -28.44
N PHE A 115 10.45 -1.87 -27.78
CA PHE A 115 9.70 -3.00 -27.22
C PHE A 115 9.20 -4.00 -28.27
N SER A 116 9.01 -3.56 -29.52
CA SER A 116 8.50 -4.42 -30.59
C SER A 116 9.49 -5.51 -31.02
N SER A 117 10.78 -5.19 -31.05
CA SER A 117 11.87 -6.14 -31.31
C SER A 117 12.52 -6.68 -30.02
N GLY A 118 12.31 -5.99 -28.90
CA GLY A 118 12.93 -6.32 -27.63
C GLY A 118 14.41 -5.89 -27.58
N ASP A 119 14.73 -4.75 -28.20
CA ASP A 119 16.11 -4.24 -28.29
C ASP A 119 16.25 -2.83 -27.71
N MET A 120 17.43 -2.52 -27.17
CA MET A 120 17.84 -1.16 -26.81
C MET A 120 18.65 -0.57 -27.95
N VAL A 121 18.16 0.52 -28.54
CA VAL A 121 18.77 1.16 -29.71
C VAL A 121 19.26 2.55 -29.33
N CYS A 122 20.48 2.89 -29.74
CA CYS A 122 20.94 4.28 -29.65
C CYS A 122 20.29 5.11 -30.77
N GLN A 123 19.57 6.18 -30.41
CA GLN A 123 18.88 7.00 -31.40
C GLN A 123 19.83 7.85 -32.25
N SER A 124 21.06 8.11 -31.78
CA SER A 124 22.05 8.93 -32.48
C SER A 124 22.76 8.17 -33.62
N CYS A 125 22.99 6.85 -33.51
CA CYS A 125 23.69 6.05 -34.53
C CYS A 125 22.95 4.78 -35.00
N GLY A 126 21.84 4.40 -34.36
CA GLY A 126 21.09 3.19 -34.68
C GLY A 126 21.70 1.87 -34.19
N VAL A 127 22.79 1.91 -33.42
CA VAL A 127 23.43 0.70 -32.88
C VAL A 127 22.57 0.08 -31.78
N VAL A 128 22.38 -1.24 -31.86
CA VAL A 128 21.72 -2.02 -30.82
C VAL A 128 22.72 -2.29 -29.68
N VAL A 129 22.46 -1.69 -28.52
CA VAL A 129 23.33 -1.78 -27.33
C VAL A 129 22.95 -2.97 -26.44
N GLY A 130 21.68 -3.35 -26.43
CA GLY A 130 21.18 -4.48 -25.66
C GLY A 130 20.15 -5.25 -26.45
N THR A 131 20.36 -6.55 -26.66
CA THR A 131 19.39 -7.43 -27.32
C THR A 131 18.58 -8.20 -26.29
N ARG A 132 17.31 -8.46 -26.57
CA ARG A 132 16.39 -9.24 -25.70
C ARG A 132 16.19 -8.60 -24.33
N ILE A 133 15.79 -7.34 -24.32
CA ILE A 133 15.34 -6.71 -23.08
C ILE A 133 14.13 -7.45 -22.52
N ILE A 134 14.09 -7.53 -21.20
CA ILE A 134 12.93 -8.04 -20.49
C ILE A 134 11.90 -6.91 -20.50
N ASP A 135 10.77 -7.14 -21.13
CA ASP A 135 9.64 -6.22 -21.01
C ASP A 135 9.13 -6.27 -19.56
N THR A 136 9.25 -5.15 -18.86
CA THR A 136 8.75 -4.98 -17.50
C THR A 136 7.32 -4.45 -17.49
N ARG A 137 6.76 -4.12 -18.65
CA ARG A 137 5.35 -3.77 -18.77
C ARG A 137 4.53 -4.98 -18.42
N SER A 138 3.47 -4.73 -17.69
CA SER A 138 2.52 -5.78 -17.33
C SER A 138 1.88 -6.37 -18.59
N GLU A 139 1.86 -7.71 -18.67
CA GLU A 139 1.21 -8.48 -19.74
C GLU A 139 -0.34 -8.38 -19.62
N TRP A 140 -0.94 -7.17 -19.68
CA TRP A 140 -2.38 -6.96 -19.50
C TRP A 140 -3.26 -7.50 -20.64
N ARG A 141 -2.67 -8.08 -21.69
CA ARG A 141 -3.42 -8.67 -22.78
C ARG A 141 -3.77 -10.12 -22.46
N THR A 142 -4.81 -10.27 -21.66
CA THR A 142 -5.57 -11.51 -21.56
C THR A 142 -6.96 -11.22 -22.14
N PHE A 143 -7.30 -11.85 -23.27
CA PHE A 143 -8.69 -11.85 -23.78
C PHE A 143 -9.68 -12.50 -22.80
N ALA A 144 -9.17 -13.00 -21.65
CA ALA A 144 -9.93 -13.53 -20.52
C ALA A 144 -10.29 -12.47 -19.46
N ASN A 145 -9.70 -11.26 -19.48
CA ASN A 145 -10.01 -10.22 -18.48
C ASN A 145 -11.44 -9.65 -18.60
N ASP A 146 -12.08 -9.79 -19.78
CA ASP A 146 -13.48 -9.39 -20.01
C ASP A 146 -14.49 -10.48 -19.59
N ASP A 147 -14.02 -11.68 -19.27
CA ASP A 147 -14.85 -12.77 -18.76
C ASP A 147 -14.65 -12.82 -17.24
N HIS A 148 -15.58 -12.19 -16.51
CA HIS A 148 -15.55 -12.03 -15.04
C HIS A 148 -15.50 -13.33 -14.20
N GLY A 149 -15.24 -14.48 -14.82
CA GLY A 149 -15.12 -15.79 -14.19
C GLY A 149 -13.87 -16.59 -14.57
N GLY A 150 -12.92 -16.03 -15.34
CA GLY A 150 -11.67 -16.70 -15.72
C GLY A 150 -10.50 -16.44 -14.77
N ASP A 151 -9.68 -17.46 -14.49
CA ASP A 151 -8.38 -17.30 -13.81
C ASP A 151 -7.44 -16.46 -14.70
N ASP A 152 -6.83 -15.42 -14.14
CA ASP A 152 -5.81 -14.61 -14.83
C ASP A 152 -4.59 -15.49 -15.19
N PRO A 153 -4.27 -15.69 -16.47
CA PRO A 153 -3.14 -16.51 -16.90
C PRO A 153 -1.78 -15.81 -16.73
N SER A 154 -1.71 -14.68 -16.02
CA SER A 154 -0.48 -13.98 -15.68
C SER A 154 0.61 -14.95 -15.20
N ARG A 155 1.79 -14.85 -15.82
CA ARG A 155 2.99 -15.63 -15.48
C ARG A 155 3.46 -15.37 -14.05
N VAL A 156 3.19 -14.17 -13.54
CA VAL A 156 3.58 -13.71 -12.21
C VAL A 156 2.37 -13.72 -11.29
N GLY A 157 2.59 -14.05 -10.02
CA GLY A 157 1.54 -13.95 -9.00
C GLY A 157 1.04 -12.51 -8.83
N GLY A 158 -0.02 -12.35 -8.04
CA GLY A 158 -0.60 -11.03 -7.76
C GLY A 158 0.40 -10.05 -7.10
N PRO A 159 0.13 -8.73 -7.19
CA PRO A 159 0.96 -7.72 -6.57
C PRO A 159 1.02 -7.91 -5.05
N GLN A 160 2.19 -7.63 -4.47
CA GLN A 160 2.37 -7.63 -3.02
C GLN A 160 1.78 -6.36 -2.41
N ASP A 161 1.15 -6.48 -1.24
CA ASP A 161 0.62 -5.32 -0.52
C ASP A 161 1.76 -4.59 0.20
N GLU A 162 2.08 -3.38 -0.21
CA GLU A 162 3.17 -2.56 0.35
C GLU A 162 3.03 -2.34 1.87
N PHE A 163 1.81 -2.38 2.40
CA PHE A 163 1.57 -2.15 3.83
C PHE A 163 1.98 -3.34 4.69
N VAL A 164 2.04 -4.54 4.12
CA VAL A 164 2.38 -5.76 4.86
C VAL A 164 3.90 -5.92 4.94
N GLU A 165 4.43 -5.90 6.17
CA GLU A 165 5.86 -6.08 6.41
C GLU A 165 6.30 -7.54 6.25
N GLY A 166 7.50 -7.72 5.69
CA GLY A 166 8.14 -9.02 5.52
C GLY A 166 7.96 -9.64 4.13
N GLN A 167 8.56 -10.81 3.96
CA GLN A 167 8.41 -11.59 2.73
C GLN A 167 7.01 -12.21 2.70
N GLN A 168 6.11 -11.67 1.87
CA GLN A 168 4.76 -12.20 1.63
C GLN A 168 4.80 -13.49 0.78
N LEU A 169 5.63 -14.45 1.18
CA LEU A 169 5.85 -15.71 0.45
C LEU A 169 4.91 -16.83 0.94
N SER A 170 3.77 -16.45 1.54
CA SER A 170 2.78 -17.40 2.02
C SER A 170 1.59 -17.48 1.06
N THR A 171 1.24 -18.69 0.66
CA THR A 171 0.02 -18.97 -0.11
C THR A 171 -1.08 -19.41 0.84
N THR A 172 -2.33 -18.99 0.61
CA THR A 172 -3.48 -19.45 1.38
C THR A 172 -4.07 -20.73 0.77
N VAL A 173 -4.30 -21.76 1.59
CA VAL A 173 -5.04 -22.94 1.15
C VAL A 173 -6.51 -22.56 1.00
N ALA A 174 -7.01 -22.62 -0.24
CA ALA A 174 -8.41 -22.34 -0.54
C ALA A 174 -9.36 -23.25 0.25
N PHE A 175 -10.53 -22.71 0.59
CA PHE A 175 -11.57 -23.48 1.25
C PHE A 175 -12.18 -24.50 0.28
N SER A 176 -12.26 -25.75 0.72
CA SER A 176 -12.98 -26.82 0.02
C SER A 176 -13.70 -27.70 1.04
N GLU A 177 -14.81 -28.30 0.62
CA GLU A 177 -15.67 -29.10 1.50
C GLU A 177 -15.00 -30.40 1.98
N SER A 178 -13.94 -30.87 1.30
CA SER A 178 -13.27 -32.11 1.67
C SER A 178 -12.58 -32.03 3.04
N LYS A 179 -12.67 -33.11 3.82
CA LYS A 179 -12.11 -33.19 5.18
C LYS A 179 -10.61 -32.89 5.24
N ALA A 180 -9.84 -33.31 4.22
CA ALA A 180 -8.41 -33.02 4.14
C ALA A 180 -8.11 -31.52 4.00
N HIS A 181 -8.86 -30.79 3.17
CA HIS A 181 -8.71 -29.34 3.02
C HIS A 181 -9.07 -28.58 4.30
N LYS A 182 -10.12 -29.01 5.01
CA LYS A 182 -10.47 -28.44 6.32
C LYS A 182 -9.36 -28.67 7.35
N ALA A 183 -8.72 -29.85 7.35
CA ALA A 183 -7.58 -30.12 8.23
C ALA A 183 -6.36 -29.26 7.88
N LEU A 184 -6.03 -29.13 6.59
CA LEU A 184 -4.92 -28.31 6.11
C LEU A 184 -5.13 -26.81 6.43
N SER A 185 -6.32 -26.28 6.20
CA SER A 185 -6.66 -24.88 6.53
C SER A 185 -6.53 -24.61 8.04
N ARG A 186 -6.97 -25.53 8.89
CA ARG A 186 -6.79 -25.43 10.35
C ARG A 186 -5.31 -25.44 10.74
N THR A 187 -4.52 -26.34 10.16
CA THR A 187 -3.08 -26.42 10.41
C THR A 187 -2.37 -25.14 9.95
N GLN A 188 -2.73 -24.58 8.80
CA GLN A 188 -2.19 -23.33 8.29
C GLN A 188 -2.52 -22.14 9.21
N ASN A 189 -3.77 -22.03 9.67
CA ASN A 189 -4.18 -20.99 10.61
C ASN A 189 -3.43 -21.09 11.94
N ASN A 190 -3.07 -22.31 12.36
CA ASN A 190 -2.24 -22.51 13.55
C ASN A 190 -0.76 -22.19 13.31
N ALA A 191 -0.23 -22.43 12.11
CA ALA A 191 1.16 -22.17 11.74
C ALA A 191 1.47 -20.69 11.43
N SER A 192 0.46 -19.91 11.04
CA SER A 192 0.58 -18.49 10.71
C SER A 192 0.70 -17.63 11.97
N GLN A 193 1.87 -17.65 12.62
CA GLN A 193 2.10 -17.08 13.95
C GLN A 193 3.11 -15.92 13.96
N ASP A 194 3.01 -14.97 13.03
CA ASP A 194 3.52 -13.63 13.35
C ASP A 194 2.44 -12.84 14.09
N LYS A 195 2.48 -12.92 15.43
CA LYS A 195 1.54 -12.22 16.32
C LYS A 195 1.63 -10.71 16.18
N ALA A 196 2.80 -10.16 15.84
CA ALA A 196 2.98 -8.73 15.66
C ALA A 196 2.27 -8.26 14.39
N GLN A 197 2.49 -8.97 13.28
CA GLN A 197 1.85 -8.68 11.99
C GLN A 197 0.32 -8.84 12.06
N LYS A 198 -0.19 -9.83 12.82
CA LYS A 198 -1.63 -10.02 12.99
C LYS A 198 -2.31 -8.81 13.66
N GLY A 199 -1.68 -8.23 14.69
CA GLY A 199 -2.18 -7.02 15.34
C GLY A 199 -2.19 -5.81 14.41
N LEU A 200 -1.13 -5.66 13.61
CA LEU A 200 -1.02 -4.61 12.60
C LEU A 200 -2.11 -4.72 11.52
N MET A 201 -2.33 -5.93 11.00
CA MET A 201 -3.37 -6.20 10.00
C MET A 201 -4.78 -5.97 10.53
N GLN A 202 -5.03 -6.29 11.81
CA GLN A 202 -6.31 -5.99 12.46
C GLN A 202 -6.53 -4.47 12.54
N ALA A 203 -5.50 -3.70 12.91
CA ALA A 203 -5.56 -2.24 12.91
C ALA A 203 -5.83 -1.67 11.52
N TYR A 204 -5.22 -2.22 10.46
CA TYR A 204 -5.48 -1.78 9.09
C TYR A 204 -6.92 -2.03 8.64
N LYS A 205 -7.51 -3.16 9.01
CA LYS A 205 -8.93 -3.43 8.74
C LYS A 205 -9.83 -2.44 9.47
N GLU A 206 -9.53 -2.13 10.72
CA GLU A 206 -10.27 -1.13 11.50
C GLU A 206 -10.14 0.27 10.89
N ILE A 207 -8.92 0.69 10.49
CA ILE A 207 -8.70 1.96 9.78
C ILE A 207 -9.55 2.03 8.51
N VAL A 208 -9.54 0.98 7.68
CA VAL A 208 -10.33 0.93 6.44
C VAL A 208 -11.82 1.03 6.73
N SER A 209 -12.33 0.22 7.67
CA SER A 209 -13.74 0.23 8.07
C SER A 209 -14.20 1.59 8.58
N LEU A 210 -13.40 2.23 9.44
CA LEU A 210 -13.68 3.57 9.96
C LEU A 210 -13.61 4.63 8.85
N CYS A 211 -12.68 4.50 7.91
CA CYS A 211 -12.57 5.40 6.77
C CYS A 211 -13.77 5.30 5.83
N GLU A 212 -14.25 4.07 5.57
CA GLU A 212 -15.43 3.79 4.75
C GLU A 212 -16.71 4.30 5.41
N ALA A 213 -16.84 4.17 6.74
CA ALA A 213 -18.01 4.66 7.48
C ALA A 213 -18.25 6.17 7.33
N ILE A 214 -17.19 6.95 7.04
CA ILE A 214 -17.29 8.39 6.76
C ILE A 214 -16.97 8.75 5.29
N ASN A 215 -17.02 7.75 4.39
CA ASN A 215 -16.80 7.87 2.95
C ASN A 215 -15.51 8.64 2.60
N MET A 216 -14.40 8.30 3.23
CA MET A 216 -13.09 8.87 2.89
C MET A 216 -12.44 8.11 1.74
N GLY A 217 -11.71 8.83 0.88
CA GLY A 217 -11.00 8.23 -0.24
C GLY A 217 -9.86 7.31 0.20
N HIS A 218 -9.47 6.39 -0.69
CA HIS A 218 -8.40 5.43 -0.44
C HIS A 218 -7.06 6.08 -0.07
N ASN A 219 -6.76 7.26 -0.60
CA ASN A 219 -5.54 8.01 -0.28
C ASN A 219 -5.45 8.32 1.22
N VAL A 220 -6.56 8.70 1.86
CA VAL A 220 -6.61 9.00 3.31
C VAL A 220 -6.43 7.72 4.12
N SER A 221 -7.07 6.63 3.70
CA SER A 221 -6.94 5.31 4.35
C SER A 221 -5.49 4.80 4.27
N ASN A 222 -4.85 4.90 3.11
CA ASN A 222 -3.47 4.50 2.90
C ASN A 222 -2.48 5.37 3.70
N ALA A 223 -2.68 6.69 3.73
CA ALA A 223 -1.88 7.58 4.58
C ALA A 223 -2.04 7.24 6.08
N ALA A 224 -3.26 6.94 6.54
CA ALA A 224 -3.51 6.54 7.92
C ALA A 224 -2.83 5.20 8.27
N LYS A 225 -2.89 4.19 7.38
CA LYS A 225 -2.17 2.92 7.53
C LYS A 225 -0.66 3.14 7.62
N HIS A 226 -0.13 4.02 6.76
CA HIS A 226 1.28 4.35 6.72
C HIS A 226 1.75 5.02 8.02
N ILE A 227 1.01 6.02 8.53
CA ILE A 227 1.31 6.66 9.82
C ILE A 227 1.25 5.62 10.95
N PHE A 228 0.24 4.76 10.96
CA PHE A 228 0.11 3.71 11.97
C PHE A 228 1.29 2.72 11.93
N LYS A 229 1.75 2.34 10.74
CA LYS A 229 2.95 1.50 10.52
C LYS A 229 4.17 2.11 11.18
N LEU A 230 4.43 3.39 10.95
CA LEU A 230 5.55 4.11 11.57
C LEU A 230 5.43 4.12 13.09
N VAL A 231 4.24 4.41 13.63
CA VAL A 231 4.02 4.45 15.08
C VAL A 231 4.30 3.09 15.73
N ASP A 232 3.88 1.99 15.09
CA ASP A 232 4.14 0.65 15.58
C ASP A 232 5.61 0.22 15.43
N LYS A 233 6.29 0.60 14.34
CA LYS A 233 7.70 0.32 14.10
C LYS A 233 8.61 0.91 15.19
N TYR A 234 8.42 2.19 15.52
CA TYR A 234 9.22 2.87 16.55
C TYR A 234 8.67 2.66 17.98
N LYS A 235 7.58 1.90 18.14
CA LYS A 235 6.90 1.60 19.43
C LYS A 235 6.62 2.84 20.29
N PHE A 236 6.39 3.99 19.66
CA PHE A 236 6.26 5.29 20.33
C PHE A 236 5.01 5.39 21.22
N MET A 237 3.91 4.75 20.81
CA MET A 237 2.61 4.80 21.50
C MET A 237 2.27 3.51 22.28
N LYS A 238 3.28 2.78 22.75
CA LYS A 238 3.08 1.53 23.49
C LYS A 238 2.39 1.78 24.84
N GLY A 239 1.20 1.20 25.05
CA GLY A 239 0.42 1.31 26.28
C GLY A 239 -0.83 2.19 26.18
N LYS A 240 -1.05 2.88 25.06
CA LYS A 240 -2.33 3.54 24.78
C LYS A 240 -3.33 2.58 24.15
N PRO A 241 -4.66 2.79 24.33
CA PRO A 241 -5.65 1.99 23.63
C PRO A 241 -5.49 2.15 22.12
N GLN A 242 -5.49 1.02 21.41
CA GLN A 242 -5.24 0.95 19.97
C GLN A 242 -6.23 1.83 19.18
N GLU A 243 -7.50 1.83 19.58
CA GLU A 243 -8.55 2.68 19.00
C GLU A 243 -8.21 4.18 19.06
N ALA A 244 -7.58 4.65 20.15
CA ALA A 244 -7.19 6.05 20.28
C ALA A 244 -6.00 6.40 19.37
N VAL A 245 -5.09 5.45 19.16
CA VAL A 245 -3.97 5.61 18.22
C VAL A 245 -4.51 5.64 16.78
N ILE A 246 -5.42 4.73 16.43
CA ILE A 246 -6.11 4.71 15.13
C ILE A 246 -6.83 6.04 14.87
N ALA A 247 -7.62 6.52 15.84
CA ALA A 247 -8.31 7.81 15.75
C ALA A 247 -7.34 8.98 15.48
N GLY A 248 -6.18 8.98 16.15
CA GLY A 248 -5.13 9.98 15.95
C GLY A 248 -4.49 9.90 14.55
N CYS A 249 -4.22 8.69 14.05
CA CYS A 249 -3.63 8.47 12.73
C CYS A 249 -4.59 8.93 11.62
N ILE A 250 -5.86 8.59 11.72
CA ILE A 250 -6.90 9.03 10.78
C ILE A 250 -6.99 10.56 10.78
N PHE A 251 -7.00 11.20 11.96
CA PHE A 251 -7.08 12.65 12.05
C PHE A 251 -5.91 13.37 11.37
N ILE A 252 -4.68 12.85 11.52
CA ILE A 252 -3.49 13.41 10.87
C ILE A 252 -3.55 13.17 9.36
N ALA A 253 -3.91 11.96 8.92
CA ALA A 253 -4.05 11.63 7.50
C ALA A 253 -5.08 12.52 6.79
N CYS A 254 -6.19 12.83 7.45
CA CYS A 254 -7.19 13.77 6.93
C CYS A 254 -6.63 15.18 6.71
N ARG A 255 -5.74 15.65 7.59
CA ARG A 255 -5.10 16.97 7.45
C ARG A 255 -4.07 16.98 6.32
N GLN A 256 -3.26 15.94 6.21
CA GLN A 256 -2.26 15.82 5.14
C GLN A 256 -2.88 15.81 3.74
N ASN A 257 -4.08 15.24 3.60
CA ASN A 257 -4.79 15.17 2.33
C ASN A 257 -5.70 16.39 2.07
N ASN A 258 -5.58 17.49 2.83
CA ASN A 258 -6.44 18.69 2.71
C ASN A 258 -7.94 18.40 2.85
N VAL A 259 -8.31 17.41 3.65
CA VAL A 259 -9.71 17.04 3.94
C VAL A 259 -9.94 17.08 5.46
N PRO A 260 -9.71 18.22 6.13
CA PRO A 260 -9.64 18.27 7.58
C PRO A 260 -10.98 17.88 8.24
N ARG A 261 -10.91 16.95 9.18
CA ARG A 261 -12.04 16.57 10.05
C ARG A 261 -11.91 17.26 11.40
N THR A 262 -13.05 17.50 12.03
CA THR A 262 -13.13 18.05 13.38
C THR A 262 -12.97 16.94 14.41
N PHE A 263 -12.46 17.28 15.60
CA PHE A 263 -12.35 16.30 16.69
C PHE A 263 -13.70 15.65 17.08
N ARG A 264 -14.82 16.36 16.83
CA ARG A 264 -16.16 15.84 17.12
C ARG A 264 -16.58 14.76 16.12
N GLU A 265 -16.24 14.92 14.85
CA GLU A 265 -16.48 13.90 13.82
C GLU A 265 -15.70 12.61 14.13
N ILE A 266 -14.43 12.73 14.54
CA ILE A 266 -13.61 11.56 14.92
C ILE A 266 -14.10 10.91 16.22
N PHE A 267 -14.56 11.71 17.20
CA PHE A 267 -15.18 11.19 18.42
C PHE A 267 -16.42 10.34 18.09
N ASN A 268 -17.30 10.84 17.22
CA ASN A 268 -18.51 10.11 16.81
C ASN A 268 -18.19 8.81 16.06
N LEU A 269 -17.04 8.74 15.39
CA LEU A 269 -16.59 7.58 14.63
C LEU A 269 -15.95 6.50 15.51
N THR A 270 -15.10 6.90 16.45
CA THR A 270 -14.24 5.97 17.21
C THR A 270 -14.65 5.80 18.67
N SER A 271 -15.64 6.55 19.16
CA SER A 271 -16.06 6.61 20.57
C SER A 271 -14.98 7.04 21.56
N VAL A 272 -13.78 7.39 21.09
CA VAL A 272 -12.65 7.84 21.92
C VAL A 272 -12.84 9.30 22.31
N SER A 273 -12.83 9.60 23.60
CA SER A 273 -13.06 10.96 24.13
C SER A 273 -12.24 12.06 23.43
N LYS A 274 -12.85 13.23 23.18
CA LYS A 274 -12.22 14.39 22.53
C LYS A 274 -10.89 14.81 23.17
N LYS A 275 -10.79 14.71 24.51
CA LYS A 275 -9.57 15.04 25.26
C LYS A 275 -8.44 14.07 24.93
N GLU A 276 -8.75 12.77 24.82
CA GLU A 276 -7.75 11.75 24.53
C GLU A 276 -7.29 11.82 23.07
N VAL A 277 -8.19 12.03 22.11
CA VAL A 277 -7.83 12.26 20.69
C VAL A 277 -6.88 13.45 20.58
N GLY A 278 -7.16 14.56 21.28
CA GLY A 278 -6.29 15.74 21.29
C GLY A 278 -4.90 15.48 21.90
N ARG A 279 -4.79 14.64 22.94
CA ARG A 279 -3.51 14.24 23.53
C ARG A 279 -2.70 13.36 22.59
N VAL A 280 -3.34 12.33 22.02
CA VAL A 280 -2.72 11.42 21.05
C VAL A 280 -2.25 12.19 19.83
N PHE A 281 -3.08 13.08 19.29
CA PHE A 281 -2.72 13.93 18.16
C PHE A 281 -1.45 14.75 18.44
N LYS A 282 -1.37 15.45 19.58
CA LYS A 282 -0.17 16.23 19.94
C LYS A 282 1.08 15.35 20.10
N GLN A 283 0.92 14.13 20.61
CA GLN A 283 2.03 13.19 20.75
C GLN A 283 2.50 12.67 19.39
N LEU A 284 1.57 12.25 18.53
CA LEU A 284 1.84 11.80 17.17
C LEU A 284 2.47 12.91 16.32
N GLN A 285 1.99 14.13 16.44
CA GLN A 285 2.57 15.28 15.74
C GLN A 285 4.03 15.50 16.14
N LYS A 286 4.34 15.49 17.45
CA LYS A 286 5.73 15.60 17.94
C LYS A 286 6.60 14.45 17.45
N PHE A 287 6.03 13.26 17.30
CA PHE A 287 6.74 12.10 16.79
C PHE A 287 7.07 12.24 15.30
N LEU A 288 6.09 12.64 14.47
CA LEU A 288 6.30 12.83 13.04
C LEU A 288 7.31 13.96 12.75
N GLN A 289 7.27 15.05 13.52
CA GLN A 289 8.27 16.12 13.40
C GLN A 289 9.69 15.59 13.68
N LYS A 290 9.87 14.82 14.76
CA LYS A 290 11.18 14.24 15.09
C LYS A 290 11.70 13.29 14.03
N LEU A 291 10.82 12.53 13.38
CA LEU A 291 11.20 11.65 12.28
C LEU A 291 11.63 12.46 11.05
N GLN A 292 10.93 13.56 10.74
CA GLN A 292 11.32 14.47 9.67
C GLN A 292 12.70 15.08 9.93
N ASP A 293 12.97 15.52 11.16
CA ASP A 293 14.26 16.11 11.54
C ASP A 293 15.41 15.06 11.49
N ALA A 294 15.11 13.79 11.78
CA ALA A 294 16.10 12.71 11.84
C ALA A 294 16.44 12.09 10.48
N GLU A 295 15.47 12.00 9.55
CA GLU A 295 15.64 11.27 8.29
C GLU A 295 16.01 12.16 7.09
N GLY A 296 16.02 13.49 7.26
CA GLY A 296 16.46 14.45 6.23
C GLY A 296 15.59 14.45 4.96
N GLU A 297 15.60 15.57 4.22
CA GLU A 297 14.73 15.83 3.05
C GLU A 297 14.88 14.87 1.85
N GLY A 298 15.70 13.80 1.96
CA GLY A 298 16.10 12.94 0.84
C GLY A 298 15.46 11.55 0.77
N THR A 299 14.67 11.12 1.76
CA THR A 299 13.93 9.85 1.67
C THR A 299 12.52 10.10 1.13
N GLY A 300 11.98 9.20 0.30
CA GLY A 300 10.65 9.31 -0.33
C GLY A 300 9.45 9.38 0.63
N LEU A 301 9.72 9.62 1.93
CA LEU A 301 8.79 9.89 3.01
C LEU A 301 8.29 11.34 3.04
N ASN A 302 8.77 12.23 2.17
CA ASN A 302 8.33 13.63 2.13
C ASN A 302 6.81 13.82 1.89
N THR A 303 6.15 12.88 1.23
CA THR A 303 4.68 12.91 1.04
C THR A 303 3.91 12.72 2.34
N VAL A 304 4.52 12.12 3.35
CA VAL A 304 3.91 11.82 4.66
C VAL A 304 4.43 12.76 5.74
N THR A 305 5.64 13.30 5.60
CA THR A 305 6.27 14.20 6.59
C THR A 305 6.08 15.68 6.31
N ASN A 306 5.55 16.08 5.14
CA ASN A 306 5.05 17.45 4.90
C ASN A 306 3.76 17.72 5.69
N TYR A 307 3.85 17.54 7.01
CA TYR A 307 2.87 18.01 7.96
C TYR A 307 3.25 19.46 8.29
N GLU A 308 2.89 20.38 7.40
CA GLU A 308 2.76 21.76 7.84
C GLU A 308 1.63 21.81 8.88
N ASN A 309 1.81 22.66 9.89
CA ASN A 309 0.81 22.89 10.94
C ASN A 309 -0.41 23.63 10.39
N THR A 310 -1.05 23.10 9.35
CA THR A 310 -2.27 23.67 8.76
C THR A 310 -3.37 23.52 9.79
N SER A 311 -3.66 24.62 10.47
CA SER A 311 -4.85 24.76 11.28
C SER A 311 -6.05 24.57 10.36
N VAL A 312 -7.13 23.98 10.89
CA VAL A 312 -8.34 23.79 10.09
C VAL A 312 -8.95 25.16 9.83
N GLY A 313 -8.90 25.60 8.57
CA GLY A 313 -9.55 26.81 8.11
C GLY A 313 -11.07 26.69 8.21
N ALA A 314 -11.75 27.81 8.43
CA ALA A 314 -13.21 27.83 8.36
C ALA A 314 -13.70 27.50 6.93
N GLU A 315 -12.92 27.87 5.91
CA GLU A 315 -13.17 27.59 4.48
C GLU A 315 -13.36 26.11 4.15
N ASP A 316 -12.51 25.23 4.68
CA ASP A 316 -12.54 23.78 4.40
C ASP A 316 -13.79 23.10 4.95
N LEU A 317 -14.39 23.67 5.99
CA LEU A 317 -15.58 23.14 6.65
C LEU A 317 -16.87 23.58 5.97
N CYS A 318 -16.87 24.78 5.38
CA CYS A 318 -18.05 25.39 4.77
C CYS A 318 -18.69 24.48 3.71
N SER A 319 -17.91 23.98 2.75
CA SER A 319 -18.41 23.16 1.63
C SER A 319 -19.13 21.89 2.12
N ARG A 320 -18.57 21.21 3.12
CA ARG A 320 -19.15 19.99 3.69
C ARG A 320 -20.44 20.25 4.44
N TYR A 321 -20.47 21.26 5.30
CA TYR A 321 -21.65 21.58 6.09
C TYR A 321 -22.82 22.03 5.21
N VAL A 322 -22.56 22.83 4.18
CA VAL A 322 -23.58 23.22 3.19
C VAL A 322 -24.13 21.99 2.45
N SER A 323 -23.26 21.04 2.12
CA SER A 323 -23.67 19.77 1.48
C SER A 323 -24.57 18.91 2.37
N GLN A 324 -24.28 18.85 3.67
CA GLN A 324 -25.07 18.07 4.63
C GLN A 324 -26.42 18.72 4.99
N LEU A 325 -26.53 20.05 4.85
CA LEU A 325 -27.76 20.79 5.14
C LEU A 325 -28.82 20.67 4.03
N GLY A 326 -28.42 20.25 2.82
CA GLY A 326 -29.33 20.00 1.69
C GLY A 326 -30.05 21.25 1.19
N PHE A 327 -29.28 22.27 0.81
CA PHE A 327 -29.83 23.49 0.18
C PHE A 327 -30.12 23.28 -1.31
N LYS A 328 -31.13 23.97 -1.85
CA LYS A 328 -31.44 23.92 -3.30
C LYS A 328 -30.32 24.57 -4.13
N LYS A 329 -29.78 25.69 -3.65
CA LYS A 329 -28.67 26.43 -4.31
C LYS A 329 -27.31 26.13 -3.65
N GLN A 330 -27.02 24.84 -3.37
CA GLN A 330 -25.85 24.39 -2.62
C GLN A 330 -24.51 24.95 -3.13
N GLN A 331 -24.28 24.93 -4.45
CA GLN A 331 -23.01 25.38 -5.05
C GLN A 331 -22.74 26.87 -4.81
N LYS A 332 -23.77 27.71 -4.96
CA LYS A 332 -23.66 29.16 -4.71
C LYS A 332 -23.40 29.44 -3.23
N ILE A 333 -24.16 28.80 -2.33
CA ILE A 333 -23.99 28.98 -0.87
C ILE A 333 -22.60 28.52 -0.42
N SER A 334 -22.11 27.38 -0.93
CA SER A 334 -20.78 26.87 -0.62
C SER A 334 -19.68 27.83 -1.08
N LYS A 335 -19.79 28.37 -2.31
CA LYS A 335 -18.79 29.31 -2.84
C LYS A 335 -18.75 30.60 -2.03
N ILE A 336 -19.90 31.22 -1.79
CA ILE A 336 -19.99 32.47 -1.01
C ILE A 336 -19.55 32.25 0.43
N SER A 337 -19.99 31.16 1.09
CA SER A 337 -19.57 30.88 2.47
C SER A 337 -18.08 30.61 2.60
N ARG A 338 -17.43 30.00 1.59
CA ARG A 338 -15.98 29.81 1.57
C ARG A 338 -15.23 31.13 1.43
N GLU A 339 -15.59 31.95 0.45
CA GLU A 339 -14.96 33.26 0.24
C GLU A 339 -15.23 34.23 1.41
N LEU A 340 -16.40 34.15 2.04
CA LEU A 340 -16.69 34.87 3.29
C LEU A 340 -15.79 34.41 4.43
N ALA A 341 -15.57 33.11 4.57
CA ALA A 341 -14.72 32.54 5.62
C ALA A 341 -13.24 32.93 5.44
N GLU A 342 -12.73 32.89 4.20
CA GLU A 342 -11.38 33.34 3.86
C GLU A 342 -11.19 34.82 4.26
N ARG A 343 -12.12 35.70 3.84
CA ARG A 343 -12.06 37.14 4.18
C ARG A 343 -12.31 37.43 5.65
N ALA A 344 -13.10 36.60 6.33
CA ALA A 344 -13.36 36.76 7.75
C ALA A 344 -12.11 36.53 8.60
N ASN A 345 -11.10 35.80 8.10
CA ASN A 345 -9.81 35.62 8.78
C ASN A 345 -9.00 36.94 8.82
N ASP A 346 -9.15 37.82 7.82
CA ASP A 346 -8.45 39.11 7.77
C ASP A 346 -9.03 40.15 8.74
N ILE A 347 -10.22 39.88 9.29
CA ILE A 347 -10.95 40.80 10.15
C ILE A 347 -10.65 40.53 11.62
N SER A 348 -10.07 41.53 12.29
CA SER A 348 -9.74 41.49 13.71
C SER A 348 -10.96 41.23 14.63
N ALA A 349 -12.18 41.56 14.19
CA ALA A 349 -13.41 41.36 14.96
C ALA A 349 -13.77 39.87 15.19
N LEU A 350 -13.23 38.94 14.39
CA LEU A 350 -13.44 37.49 14.56
C LEU A 350 -12.23 36.78 15.21
N ALA A 351 -11.17 37.52 15.54
CA ALA A 351 -9.99 36.98 16.18
C ALA A 351 -10.33 36.31 17.53
N GLY A 352 -9.74 35.13 17.76
CA GLY A 352 -9.94 34.34 18.98
C GLY A 352 -11.19 33.46 18.99
N ARG A 353 -12.00 33.45 17.92
CA ARG A 353 -13.15 32.53 17.80
C ARG A 353 -12.76 31.22 17.12
N SER A 354 -13.48 30.16 17.48
CA SER A 354 -13.29 28.84 16.89
C SER A 354 -13.67 28.86 15.39
N PRO A 355 -12.85 28.30 14.50
CA PRO A 355 -13.15 28.20 13.06
C PRO A 355 -14.50 27.53 12.76
N LEU A 356 -14.96 26.58 13.59
CA LEU A 356 -16.29 25.96 13.42
C LEU A 356 -17.43 26.97 13.57
N SER A 357 -17.29 27.90 14.53
CA SER A 357 -18.29 28.93 14.79
C SER A 357 -18.30 29.98 13.68
N VAL A 358 -17.13 30.32 13.16
CA VAL A 358 -16.99 31.23 12.01
C VAL A 358 -17.61 30.61 10.76
N ALA A 359 -17.30 29.35 10.45
CA ALA A 359 -17.89 28.62 9.32
C ALA A 359 -19.42 28.57 9.42
N ALA A 360 -19.96 28.22 10.58
CA ALA A 360 -21.41 28.19 10.81
C ALA A 360 -22.08 29.57 10.60
N ALA A 361 -21.44 30.64 11.08
CA ALA A 361 -21.94 32.01 10.88
C ALA A 361 -21.85 32.46 9.42
N CYS A 362 -20.79 32.09 8.69
CA CYS A 362 -20.64 32.39 7.27
C CYS A 362 -21.73 31.68 6.44
N ILE A 363 -22.05 30.43 6.75
CA ILE A 363 -23.14 29.69 6.10
C ILE A 363 -24.49 30.34 6.39
N TYR A 364 -24.73 30.73 7.65
CA TYR A 364 -25.95 31.44 8.04
C TYR A 364 -26.10 32.77 7.29
N MET A 365 -25.03 33.56 7.16
CA MET A 365 -25.08 34.78 6.35
C MET A 365 -25.32 34.48 4.86
N ALA A 366 -24.63 33.50 4.30
CA ALA A 366 -24.72 33.15 2.88
C ALA A 366 -26.11 32.64 2.47
N CYS A 367 -26.78 31.85 3.33
CA CYS A 367 -28.11 31.33 3.01
C CYS A 367 -29.17 32.44 2.99
N HIS A 368 -29.05 33.42 3.90
CA HIS A 368 -29.91 34.61 3.92
C HIS A 368 -29.63 35.54 2.73
N LEU A 369 -28.36 35.71 2.36
CA LEU A 369 -27.95 36.52 1.21
C LEU A 369 -28.52 35.97 -0.11
N ILE A 370 -28.50 34.65 -0.33
CA ILE A 370 -28.98 33.99 -1.56
C ILE A 370 -30.52 33.87 -1.63
N GLY A 371 -31.22 34.21 -0.55
CA GLY A 371 -32.69 34.10 -0.46
C GLY A 371 -33.21 32.70 -0.18
N GLU A 372 -32.40 31.83 0.43
CA GLU A 372 -32.83 30.51 0.96
C GLU A 372 -32.62 30.47 2.48
N PRO A 373 -33.37 31.27 3.25
CA PRO A 373 -33.13 31.44 4.68
C PRO A 373 -33.36 30.13 5.43
N ARG A 374 -32.45 29.80 6.35
CA ARG A 374 -32.63 28.71 7.30
C ARG A 374 -32.34 29.20 8.71
N SER A 375 -33.02 28.60 9.68
CA SER A 375 -32.76 28.89 11.09
C SER A 375 -31.32 28.51 11.47
N SER A 376 -30.78 29.20 12.47
CA SER A 376 -29.41 28.98 12.96
C SER A 376 -29.24 27.64 13.67
N MET A 377 -30.31 27.07 14.24
CA MET A 377 -30.28 25.83 15.01
C MET A 377 -29.86 24.59 14.20
N PRO A 378 -30.41 24.30 13.00
CA PRO A 378 -29.92 23.24 12.12
C PRO A 378 -28.43 23.39 11.75
N ILE A 379 -28.00 24.61 11.47
CA ILE A 379 -26.60 24.92 11.10
C ILE A 379 -25.67 24.69 12.30
N ALA A 380 -26.08 25.15 13.49
CA ALA A 380 -25.34 24.94 14.73
C ALA A 380 -25.20 23.45 15.06
N LYS A 381 -26.28 22.66 14.88
CA LYS A 381 -26.26 21.21 15.06
C LYS A 381 -25.27 20.54 14.11
N GLN A 382 -25.23 20.97 12.84
CA GLN A 382 -24.31 20.41 11.84
C GLN A 382 -22.84 20.74 12.14
N ALA A 383 -22.55 21.98 12.50
CA ALA A 383 -21.21 22.40 12.92
C ALA A 383 -20.81 21.89 14.31
N GLY A 384 -21.76 21.32 15.07
CA GLY A 384 -21.52 20.79 16.41
C GLY A 384 -21.24 21.85 17.47
N VAL A 385 -21.76 23.07 17.28
CA VAL A 385 -21.66 24.23 18.19
C VAL A 385 -23.05 24.59 18.75
N SER A 386 -23.12 25.45 19.78
CA SER A 386 -24.40 25.92 20.30
C SER A 386 -25.01 27.00 19.39
N ASP A 387 -26.34 27.10 19.37
CA ASP A 387 -27.06 28.13 18.61
C ASP A 387 -26.64 29.55 19.01
N GLY A 388 -26.46 29.78 20.31
CA GLY A 388 -25.97 31.05 20.85
C GLY A 388 -24.59 31.41 20.28
N THR A 389 -23.66 30.47 20.19
CA THR A 389 -22.32 30.73 19.63
C THR A 389 -22.38 31.13 18.15
N VAL A 390 -23.28 30.54 17.36
CA VAL A 390 -23.48 30.93 15.95
C VAL A 390 -24.02 32.36 15.88
N LYS A 391 -25.04 32.69 16.69
CA LYS A 391 -25.61 34.04 16.76
C LYS A 391 -24.57 35.07 17.20
N THR A 392 -23.76 34.78 18.22
CA THR A 392 -22.70 35.69 18.64
C THR A 392 -21.67 35.87 17.52
N ALA A 393 -21.26 34.82 16.80
CA ALA A 393 -20.30 34.93 15.69
C ALA A 393 -20.88 35.74 14.53
N TYR A 394 -22.15 35.53 14.23
CA TYR A 394 -22.87 36.28 13.23
C TYR A 394 -23.00 37.77 13.59
N LYS A 395 -23.20 38.15 14.86
CA LYS A 395 -23.26 39.58 15.27
C LYS A 395 -22.01 40.36 14.84
N HIS A 396 -20.81 39.78 14.98
CA HIS A 396 -19.57 40.44 14.53
C HIS A 396 -19.44 40.44 13.01
N LEU A 397 -19.80 39.32 12.37
CA LEU A 397 -19.76 39.20 10.92
C LEU A 397 -20.76 40.18 10.24
N PHE A 398 -21.91 40.42 10.87
CA PHE A 398 -22.92 41.39 10.44
C PHE A 398 -22.47 42.85 10.60
N ALA A 399 -21.66 43.16 11.62
CA ALA A 399 -21.08 44.48 11.80
C ALA A 399 -20.06 44.81 10.68
N ALA A 400 -19.33 43.81 10.20
CA ALA A 400 -18.37 43.95 9.10
C ALA A 400 -18.95 43.61 7.70
N ARG A 401 -20.28 43.51 7.57
CA ARG A 401 -20.93 43.01 6.35
C ARG A 401 -20.60 43.83 5.09
N GLU A 402 -20.44 45.14 5.25
CA GLU A 402 -20.18 46.06 4.13
C GLU A 402 -18.76 45.90 3.56
N GLN A 403 -17.81 45.46 4.38
CA GLN A 403 -16.43 45.19 3.96
C GLN A 403 -16.29 43.77 3.40
N LEU A 404 -17.05 42.81 3.93
CA LEU A 404 -16.95 41.40 3.56
C LEU A 404 -17.63 41.07 2.23
N ILE A 405 -18.80 41.68 1.98
CA ILE A 405 -19.66 41.31 0.84
C ILE A 405 -19.13 41.94 -0.45
N LYS A 406 -18.82 41.10 -1.45
CA LYS A 406 -18.46 41.57 -2.79
C LYS A 406 -19.69 42.08 -3.53
N GLN A 407 -19.49 43.17 -4.27
CA GLN A 407 -20.50 43.72 -5.17
C GLN A 407 -20.93 42.73 -6.27
N GLU A 408 -20.02 41.82 -6.66
CA GLU A 408 -20.28 40.70 -7.59
C GLU A 408 -21.32 39.69 -7.08
N TRP A 409 -21.50 39.56 -5.76
CA TRP A 409 -22.49 38.64 -5.21
C TRP A 409 -23.89 39.23 -5.33
N LEU A 410 -24.02 40.56 -5.35
CA LEU A 410 -25.31 41.26 -5.40
C LEU A 410 -25.97 41.23 -6.78
N SER A 411 -25.21 41.06 -7.86
CA SER A 411 -25.77 41.03 -9.23
C SER A 411 -26.61 39.78 -9.53
N ASP A 412 -26.52 38.75 -8.70
CA ASP A 412 -26.99 37.39 -9.01
C ASP A 412 -28.29 37.00 -8.24
N GLY A 413 -29.06 38.01 -7.80
CA GLY A 413 -30.30 37.85 -7.03
C GLY A 413 -30.10 37.78 -5.51
N ALA A 414 -28.97 38.30 -5.02
CA ALA A 414 -28.67 38.37 -3.60
C ALA A 414 -28.75 39.81 -3.09
N ASP A 415 -29.68 40.08 -2.17
CA ASP A 415 -29.90 41.42 -1.65
C ASP A 415 -29.36 41.57 -0.23
N MET A 416 -28.61 42.65 0.01
CA MET A 416 -28.12 43.03 1.34
C MET A 416 -29.25 43.22 2.36
N LYS A 417 -30.48 43.51 1.88
CA LYS A 417 -31.69 43.70 2.71
C LYS A 417 -32.24 42.39 3.29
N ASN A 418 -31.89 41.23 2.70
CA ASN A 418 -32.38 39.93 3.14
C ASN A 418 -31.61 39.37 4.34
N ILE A 419 -30.55 40.05 4.76
CA ILE A 419 -29.69 39.66 5.87
C ILE A 419 -30.37 40.08 7.20
N PRO A 420 -30.84 39.14 8.02
CA PRO A 420 -31.56 39.49 9.24
C PRO A 420 -30.60 40.07 10.27
N GLN A 421 -31.01 41.16 10.91
CA GLN A 421 -30.34 41.64 12.11
C GLN A 421 -30.71 40.70 13.26
N VAL A 422 -29.73 40.03 13.87
CA VAL A 422 -29.98 39.19 15.05
C VAL A 422 -30.40 40.11 16.19
N GLN A 423 -31.69 40.08 16.54
CA GLN A 423 -32.19 40.71 17.76
C GLN A 423 -31.51 40.07 18.97
N ALA A 424 -31.23 40.92 19.96
CA ALA A 424 -30.28 40.70 21.06
C ALA A 424 -30.42 39.32 21.73
#